data_AF-A0A0M2PW46-F1
#
_entry.id   AF-A0A0M2PW46-F1
#
_cell.length_a   1.000
_cell.length_b   1.000
_cell.length_c   1.000
_cell.angle_alpha   90.00
_cell.angle_beta   90.00
_cell.angle_gamma   90.00
#
_symmetry.space_group_name_H-M   'P 1'
#
loop_
_entity.id
_entity.type
_entity.pdbx_description
1 polymer ?
#
loop_
_entity_poly.entity_id
_entity_poly.type
_entity_poly.pdbx_seq_one_letter_code
_entity_poly.pdbx_strand_id
1 'polypeptide(L)'
;MSIHKLSLTGLQKVRSHLQDSLVIPHLENNPSTVSLLDMDDEVPEPTSLDSLGDLFRAASDPEDVISAPNLDGRWFLSSANAGIALRKLPGLQLQANLRLVTYLLRTPTEGQGVTWAIPEATSGTAQLEEALETSDRNTPPRPRQSLDNLMLALTGDSSPTSYLLASLFSREVQEFGMVGSQHPWVNHRLVGSPPAQVQWEWKVKPPQDFTPKVRVFEDGRKAVEFFSCHITAPITLYRHLDQYPAQGYAPHCSDRPIAVATRKIGSAV
;
A
#
# COMPACT_ATOMS: atom_id res chain seq x y z
N MET A 1 9.05 31.42 6.18
CA MET A 1 8.34 30.12 6.41
C MET A 1 6.83 30.27 6.19
N SER A 2 6.16 29.35 5.47
CA SER A 2 4.69 29.35 5.30
C SER A 2 4.05 28.03 5.78
N ILE A 3 2.79 28.09 6.21
CA ILE A 3 2.00 26.92 6.63
C ILE A 3 0.71 26.87 5.81
N HIS A 4 0.51 25.74 5.13
CA HIS A 4 -0.69 25.48 4.33
C HIS A 4 -1.51 24.40 5.02
N LYS A 5 -2.74 24.74 5.43
CA LYS A 5 -3.68 23.78 6.01
C LYS A 5 -4.57 23.19 4.93
N LEU A 6 -4.89 21.91 5.04
CA LEU A 6 -5.78 21.21 4.13
C LEU A 6 -6.99 20.65 4.87
N SER A 7 -8.11 20.53 4.14
CA SER A 7 -9.34 19.97 4.67
C SER A 7 -9.17 18.48 4.93
N LEU A 8 -9.52 18.04 6.15
CA LEU A 8 -9.56 16.62 6.51
C LEU A 8 -10.50 15.84 5.59
N THR A 9 -11.67 16.39 5.27
CA THR A 9 -12.64 15.74 4.38
C THR A 9 -12.07 15.54 2.97
N GLY A 10 -11.31 16.51 2.47
CA GLY A 10 -10.60 16.38 1.19
C GLY A 10 -9.58 15.23 1.24
N LEU A 11 -8.81 15.18 2.33
CA LEU A 11 -7.79 14.15 2.54
C LEU A 11 -8.40 12.74 2.65
N GLN A 12 -9.53 12.61 3.36
CA GLN A 12 -10.27 11.36 3.46
C GLN A 12 -10.80 10.88 2.10
N LYS A 13 -11.32 11.79 1.27
CA LYS A 13 -11.77 11.45 -0.09
C LYS A 13 -10.61 10.96 -0.97
N VAL A 14 -9.45 11.60 -0.88
CA VAL A 14 -8.26 11.16 -1.62
C VAL A 14 -7.83 9.78 -1.13
N ARG A 15 -7.84 9.54 0.18
CA ARG A 15 -7.52 8.22 0.73
C ARG A 15 -8.47 7.13 0.21
N SER A 16 -9.79 7.38 0.23
CA SER A 16 -10.76 6.45 -0.34
C SER A 16 -10.47 6.17 -1.81
N HIS A 17 -10.17 7.21 -2.60
CA HIS A 17 -9.81 7.02 -4.00
C HIS A 17 -8.55 6.15 -4.19
N LEU A 18 -7.52 6.35 -3.35
CA LEU A 18 -6.31 5.51 -3.37
C LEU A 18 -6.65 4.05 -3.07
N GLN A 19 -7.46 3.81 -2.04
CA GLN A 19 -7.90 2.47 -1.65
C GLN A 19 -8.74 1.79 -2.73
N ASP A 20 -9.64 2.53 -3.38
CA ASP A 20 -10.46 2.02 -4.48
C ASP A 20 -9.63 1.72 -5.75
N SER A 21 -8.46 2.35 -5.89
CA SER A 21 -7.58 2.17 -7.05
C SER A 21 -6.50 1.11 -6.83
N LEU A 22 -6.06 0.93 -5.58
CA LEU A 22 -5.04 -0.05 -5.18
C LEU A 22 -5.71 -1.37 -4.83
N VAL A 23 -6.25 -2.04 -5.85
CA VAL A 23 -6.95 -3.32 -5.72
C VAL A 23 -6.16 -4.42 -6.41
N ILE A 24 -5.91 -5.51 -5.68
CA ILE A 24 -5.34 -6.74 -6.22
C ILE A 24 -6.49 -7.58 -6.82
N PRO A 25 -6.33 -8.14 -8.04
CA PRO A 25 -7.31 -9.04 -8.62
C PRO A 25 -7.69 -10.18 -7.67
N HIS A 26 -8.98 -10.56 -7.66
CA HIS A 26 -9.50 -11.54 -6.69
C HIS A 26 -8.74 -12.86 -6.72
N LEU A 27 -8.41 -13.38 -7.92
CA LEU A 27 -7.67 -14.63 -8.11
C LEU A 27 -6.23 -14.58 -7.60
N GLU A 28 -5.59 -13.40 -7.65
CA GLU A 28 -4.24 -13.21 -7.08
C GLU A 28 -4.32 -13.04 -5.56
N ASN A 29 -5.43 -12.49 -5.05
CA ASN A 29 -5.59 -12.26 -3.62
C ASN A 29 -6.07 -13.49 -2.85
N ASN A 30 -6.89 -14.33 -3.49
CA ASN A 30 -7.41 -15.58 -2.97
C ASN A 30 -7.19 -16.67 -4.04
N PRO A 31 -5.96 -17.16 -4.23
CA PRO A 31 -5.71 -18.24 -5.17
C PRO A 31 -6.47 -19.48 -4.73
N SER A 32 -7.24 -20.09 -5.64
CA SER A 32 -7.91 -21.36 -5.38
C SER A 32 -6.91 -22.51 -5.52
N THR A 33 -6.85 -23.41 -4.54
CA THR A 33 -6.30 -24.75 -4.77
C THR A 33 -7.37 -25.57 -5.48
N VAL A 34 -7.28 -25.73 -6.79
CA VAL A 34 -8.00 -26.82 -7.45
C VAL A 34 -7.22 -28.09 -7.09
N SER A 35 -7.71 -28.85 -6.12
CA SER A 35 -7.14 -30.16 -5.79
C SER A 35 -7.41 -31.11 -6.95
N LEU A 36 -6.37 -31.68 -7.54
CA LEU A 36 -6.49 -32.77 -8.53
C LEU A 36 -7.24 -33.99 -7.99
N LEU A 37 -7.37 -34.12 -6.66
CA LEU A 37 -8.16 -35.17 -6.00
C LEU A 37 -9.68 -34.96 -6.09
N ASP A 38 -10.14 -33.76 -6.45
CA ASP A 38 -11.56 -33.50 -6.74
C ASP A 38 -11.88 -33.64 -8.25
N MET A 39 -10.89 -34.06 -9.06
CA MET A 39 -11.00 -34.24 -10.52
C MET A 39 -11.17 -35.71 -10.95
N ASP A 40 -11.54 -36.61 -10.05
CA ASP A 40 -11.84 -38.01 -10.41
C ASP A 40 -13.16 -38.19 -11.17
N ASP A 41 -14.03 -37.17 -11.20
CA ASP A 41 -15.28 -37.21 -11.97
C ASP A 41 -15.45 -35.96 -12.83
N GLU A 42 -15.22 -36.13 -14.14
CA GLU A 42 -15.58 -35.23 -15.25
C GLU A 42 -14.94 -33.83 -15.23
N VAL A 43 -14.03 -33.56 -16.19
CA VAL A 43 -13.56 -32.20 -16.51
C VAL A 43 -14.79 -31.35 -16.86
N PRO A 44 -15.19 -30.37 -16.03
CA PRO A 44 -16.41 -29.61 -16.30
C PRO A 44 -16.21 -28.78 -17.57
N GLU A 45 -17.19 -28.83 -18.48
CA GLU A 45 -17.16 -27.97 -19.67
C GLU A 45 -17.06 -26.50 -19.25
N PRO A 46 -16.14 -25.72 -19.84
CA PRO A 46 -15.92 -24.34 -19.43
C PRO A 46 -17.19 -23.52 -19.69
N THR A 47 -17.80 -23.03 -18.62
CA THR A 47 -19.02 -22.20 -18.70
C THR A 47 -18.70 -20.72 -18.98
N SER A 48 -17.41 -20.33 -18.94
CA SER A 48 -16.95 -18.97 -19.22
C SER A 48 -15.48 -18.93 -19.67
N LEU A 49 -15.04 -17.80 -20.25
CA LEU A 49 -13.63 -17.53 -20.56
C LEU A 49 -12.74 -17.56 -19.29
N ASP A 50 -13.30 -17.19 -18.14
CA ASP A 50 -12.60 -17.20 -16.86
C ASP A 50 -12.32 -18.65 -16.38
N SER A 51 -13.16 -19.61 -16.77
CA SER A 51 -13.01 -21.04 -16.45
C SER A 51 -11.94 -21.75 -17.28
N LEU A 52 -11.41 -21.12 -18.33
CA LEU A 52 -10.33 -21.71 -19.15
C LEU A 52 -8.99 -21.74 -18.41
N GLY A 53 -8.75 -20.79 -17.50
CA GLY A 53 -7.51 -20.74 -16.71
C GLY A 53 -7.34 -21.96 -15.83
N ASP A 54 -8.43 -22.47 -15.26
CA ASP A 54 -8.43 -23.68 -14.44
C ASP A 54 -8.18 -24.95 -15.27
N LEU A 55 -8.68 -24.97 -16.50
CA LEU A 55 -8.52 -26.10 -17.43
C LEU A 55 -7.08 -26.25 -17.93
N PHE A 56 -6.37 -25.13 -18.16
CA PHE A 56 -4.93 -25.15 -18.47
C PHE A 56 -4.09 -25.59 -17.27
N ARG A 57 -4.48 -25.22 -16.05
CA ARG A 57 -3.80 -25.65 -14.82
C ARG A 57 -3.94 -27.15 -14.59
N ALA A 58 -5.11 -27.72 -14.86
CA ALA A 58 -5.36 -29.17 -14.73
C ALA A 58 -4.57 -30.02 -15.74
N ALA A 59 -4.25 -29.47 -16.92
CA ALA A 59 -3.49 -30.15 -17.97
C ALA A 59 -1.95 -30.01 -17.83
N SER A 60 -1.46 -29.32 -16.81
CA SER A 60 -0.03 -29.07 -16.56
C SER A 60 0.58 -30.19 -15.70
N ASP A 61 1.77 -30.70 -16.04
CA ASP A 61 2.48 -31.68 -15.22
C ASP A 61 2.79 -31.12 -13.80
N PRO A 62 2.49 -31.86 -12.71
CA PRO A 62 2.53 -31.33 -11.35
C PRO A 62 3.93 -31.07 -10.79
N GLU A 63 5.00 -31.58 -11.42
CA GLU A 63 6.34 -31.54 -10.82
C GLU A 63 7.17 -30.29 -11.15
N ASP A 64 6.87 -29.51 -12.19
CA ASP A 64 7.83 -28.48 -12.66
C ASP A 64 7.29 -27.05 -12.87
N VAL A 65 5.98 -26.79 -12.75
CA VAL A 65 5.46 -25.42 -12.91
C VAL A 65 4.48 -25.08 -11.81
N ILE A 66 4.99 -24.47 -10.74
CA ILE A 66 4.10 -23.82 -9.77
C ILE A 66 3.55 -22.55 -10.40
N SER A 67 2.35 -22.72 -10.94
CA SER A 67 1.61 -21.69 -11.64
C SER A 67 1.23 -20.56 -10.67
N ALA A 68 1.65 -19.34 -11.00
CA ALA A 68 1.12 -18.15 -10.38
C ALA A 68 -0.36 -17.93 -10.79
N PRO A 69 -1.20 -17.35 -9.93
CA PRO A 69 -1.04 -17.20 -8.48
C PRO A 69 -1.00 -18.54 -7.72
N ASN A 70 -0.19 -18.62 -6.66
CA ASN A 70 0.04 -19.83 -5.83
C ASN A 70 -0.23 -19.56 -4.34
N LEU A 71 -0.40 -20.62 -3.53
CA LEU A 71 -0.59 -20.55 -2.07
C LEU A 71 0.61 -21.09 -1.26
N ASP A 72 1.71 -21.41 -1.92
CA ASP A 72 2.86 -22.08 -1.31
C ASP A 72 3.78 -21.11 -0.53
N GLY A 73 3.41 -19.83 -0.45
CA GLY A 73 4.27 -18.79 0.10
C GLY A 73 5.46 -18.47 -0.80
N ARG A 74 5.32 -18.62 -2.12
CA ARG A 74 6.30 -18.14 -3.10
C ARG A 74 5.86 -16.86 -3.76
N TRP A 75 6.84 -16.00 -4.06
CA TRP A 75 6.60 -14.77 -4.78
C TRP A 75 6.15 -15.04 -6.22
N PHE A 76 5.23 -14.22 -6.71
CA PHE A 76 4.84 -14.17 -8.10
C PHE A 76 4.59 -12.73 -8.54
N LEU A 77 4.69 -12.49 -9.84
CA LEU A 77 4.42 -11.18 -10.44
C LEU A 77 2.90 -10.94 -10.49
N SER A 78 2.45 -9.81 -9.98
CA SER A 78 1.04 -9.38 -10.06
C SER A 78 0.77 -8.63 -11.35
N SER A 79 -0.43 -8.83 -11.91
CA SER A 79 -0.93 -8.00 -13.00
C SER A 79 -1.38 -6.59 -12.55
N ALA A 80 -1.50 -6.36 -11.24
CA ALA A 80 -1.97 -5.10 -10.68
C ALA A 80 -0.91 -3.99 -10.81
N ASN A 81 -1.33 -2.83 -11.32
CA ASN A 81 -0.47 -1.67 -11.49
C ASN A 81 -0.83 -0.56 -10.48
N ALA A 82 -0.01 -0.43 -9.43
CA ALA A 82 -0.18 0.61 -8.40
C ALA A 82 -0.14 2.04 -8.96
N GLY A 83 0.49 2.25 -10.12
CA GLY A 83 0.58 3.54 -10.79
C GLY A 83 -0.78 4.11 -11.25
N ILE A 84 -1.81 3.26 -11.36
CA ILE A 84 -3.18 3.70 -11.67
C ILE A 84 -3.70 4.69 -10.62
N ALA A 85 -3.35 4.48 -9.35
CA ALA A 85 -3.79 5.32 -8.24
C ALA A 85 -3.28 6.77 -8.33
N LEU A 86 -2.21 7.02 -9.09
CA LEU A 86 -1.63 8.36 -9.27
C LEU A 86 -2.37 9.18 -10.35
N ARG A 87 -3.08 8.53 -11.28
CA ARG A 87 -3.63 9.21 -12.49
C ARG A 87 -4.66 10.29 -12.18
N LYS A 88 -5.38 10.21 -11.06
CA LYS A 88 -6.39 11.20 -10.65
C LYS A 88 -5.93 12.09 -9.49
N LEU A 89 -4.68 11.97 -9.05
CA LEU A 89 -4.17 12.82 -7.98
C LEU A 89 -3.71 14.17 -8.54
N PRO A 90 -4.23 15.29 -8.04
CA PRO A 90 -3.81 16.60 -8.51
C PRO A 90 -2.38 16.90 -8.07
N GLY A 91 -1.56 17.33 -9.02
CA GLY A 91 -0.19 17.79 -8.75
C GLY A 91 0.82 16.70 -8.41
N LEU A 92 0.46 15.42 -8.54
CA LEU A 92 1.34 14.28 -8.28
C LEU A 92 1.19 13.24 -9.39
N GLN A 93 2.30 12.78 -9.96
CA GLN A 93 2.31 11.82 -11.07
C GLN A 93 3.56 10.94 -11.03
N LEU A 94 3.49 9.80 -11.72
CA LEU A 94 4.67 8.97 -11.97
C LEU A 94 5.53 9.60 -13.07
N GLN A 95 6.85 9.49 -12.97
CA GLN A 95 7.75 9.91 -14.05
C GLN A 95 7.48 9.06 -15.31
N ALA A 96 7.53 9.69 -16.48
CA ALA A 96 7.07 9.09 -17.75
C ALA A 96 7.86 7.85 -18.19
N ASN A 97 9.11 7.72 -17.75
CA ASN A 97 10.00 6.61 -18.08
C ASN A 97 10.02 5.51 -17.01
N LEU A 98 9.16 5.60 -15.98
CA LEU A 98 9.09 4.65 -14.88
C LEU A 98 7.74 3.97 -14.82
N ARG A 99 7.75 2.73 -14.33
CA ARG A 99 6.58 1.90 -14.05
C ARG A 99 6.62 1.39 -12.63
N LEU A 100 5.44 1.21 -12.04
CA LEU A 100 5.28 0.49 -10.79
C LEU A 100 4.92 -0.97 -11.06
N VAL A 101 5.67 -1.89 -10.47
CA VAL A 101 5.49 -3.34 -10.58
C VAL A 101 5.33 -3.95 -9.21
N THR A 102 4.33 -4.80 -9.03
CA THR A 102 4.03 -5.44 -7.76
C THR A 102 4.32 -6.93 -7.81
N TYR A 103 4.99 -7.45 -6.79
CA TYR A 103 5.12 -8.86 -6.52
C TYR A 103 4.29 -9.21 -5.30
N LEU A 104 3.70 -10.40 -5.31
CA LEU A 104 2.85 -10.90 -4.25
C LEU A 104 3.37 -12.24 -3.75
N LEU A 105 3.21 -12.44 -2.45
CA LEU A 105 3.39 -13.73 -1.81
C LEU A 105 2.08 -14.07 -1.10
N ARG A 106 1.59 -15.28 -1.26
CA ARG A 106 0.32 -15.73 -0.68
C ARG A 106 0.49 -17.07 0.03
N THR A 107 -0.14 -17.16 1.18
CA THR A 107 -0.35 -18.38 1.96
C THR A 107 -1.84 -18.43 2.34
N PRO A 108 -2.37 -19.57 2.82
CA PRO A 108 -3.79 -19.68 3.17
C PRO A 108 -4.27 -18.68 4.24
N THR A 109 -3.37 -18.15 5.08
CA THR A 109 -3.72 -17.27 6.20
C THR A 109 -3.12 -15.87 6.12
N GLU A 110 -2.08 -15.68 5.31
CA GLU A 110 -1.28 -14.45 5.24
C GLU A 110 -0.82 -14.15 3.81
N GLY A 111 -0.50 -12.89 3.54
CA GLY A 111 0.05 -12.47 2.28
C GLY A 111 0.91 -11.22 2.41
N GLN A 112 1.89 -11.09 1.52
CA GLN A 112 2.73 -9.92 1.41
C GLN A 112 2.67 -9.37 -0.01
N GLY A 113 2.94 -8.08 -0.14
CA GLY A 113 3.10 -7.41 -1.41
C GLY A 113 4.29 -6.46 -1.35
N VAL A 114 5.02 -6.36 -2.44
CA VAL A 114 6.10 -5.38 -2.60
C VAL A 114 5.96 -4.72 -3.97
N THR A 115 6.00 -3.40 -3.99
CA THR A 115 5.95 -2.62 -5.23
C THR A 115 7.28 -1.94 -5.46
N TRP A 116 7.83 -2.11 -6.67
CA TRP A 116 9.06 -1.48 -7.12
C TRP A 116 8.77 -0.46 -8.21
N ALA A 117 9.56 0.61 -8.22
CA ALA A 117 9.65 1.50 -9.37
C ALA A 117 10.84 1.10 -10.24
N ILE A 118 10.59 0.89 -11.53
CA ILE A 118 11.59 0.45 -12.50
C ILE A 118 11.47 1.25 -13.80
N PRO A 119 12.54 1.38 -14.59
CA PRO A 119 12.46 1.91 -15.95
C PRO A 119 11.53 1.08 -16.83
N GLU A 120 10.67 1.74 -17.61
CA GLU A 120 9.77 1.06 -18.57
C GLU A 120 10.56 0.24 -19.61
N ALA A 121 11.77 0.70 -19.97
CA ALA A 121 12.64 0.00 -20.91
C ALA A 121 13.11 -1.38 -20.39
N THR A 122 13.04 -1.62 -19.08
CA THR A 122 13.46 -2.88 -18.43
C THR A 122 12.31 -3.57 -17.70
N SER A 123 11.07 -3.18 -17.96
CA SER A 123 9.87 -3.75 -17.31
C SER A 123 9.21 -4.89 -18.09
N GLY A 124 9.95 -5.56 -18.99
CA GLY A 124 9.43 -6.72 -19.70
C GLY A 124 9.30 -7.93 -18.78
N THR A 125 8.31 -8.79 -19.04
CA THR A 125 7.96 -9.93 -18.16
C THR A 125 9.16 -10.82 -17.87
N ALA A 126 9.96 -11.17 -18.88
CA ALA A 126 11.15 -12.01 -18.71
C ALA A 126 12.18 -11.40 -17.75
N GLN A 127 12.40 -10.08 -17.80
CA GLN A 127 13.31 -9.39 -16.87
C GLN A 127 12.74 -9.34 -15.44
N LEU A 128 11.42 -9.27 -15.31
CA LEU A 128 10.74 -9.25 -14.01
C LEU A 128 10.72 -10.63 -13.35
N GLU A 129 10.60 -11.69 -14.14
CA GLU A 129 10.62 -13.07 -13.65
C GLU A 129 12.02 -13.50 -13.21
N GLU A 130 13.09 -12.97 -13.82
CA GLU A 130 14.47 -13.20 -13.36
C GLU A 130 14.66 -12.81 -11.88
N ALA A 131 13.95 -11.79 -11.40
CA ALA A 131 14.00 -11.38 -9.99
C ALA A 131 13.42 -12.42 -9.02
N LEU A 132 12.54 -13.31 -9.51
CA LEU A 132 11.94 -14.38 -8.71
C LEU A 132 12.93 -15.51 -8.44
N GLU A 133 13.87 -15.78 -9.36
CA GLU A 133 14.85 -16.87 -9.24
C GLU A 133 15.78 -16.71 -8.03
N THR A 134 16.10 -15.46 -7.68
CA THR A 134 16.95 -15.13 -6.52
C THR A 134 16.16 -14.80 -5.26
N SER A 135 14.83 -14.85 -5.32
CA SER A 135 13.96 -14.51 -4.19
C SER A 135 13.65 -15.73 -3.33
N ASP A 136 13.38 -15.49 -2.05
CA ASP A 136 12.90 -16.51 -1.13
C ASP A 136 11.71 -15.94 -0.34
N ARG A 137 11.11 -16.75 0.54
CA ARG A 137 9.95 -16.33 1.33
C ARG A 137 10.19 -15.07 2.18
N ASN A 138 11.41 -14.87 2.67
CA ASN A 138 11.82 -13.75 3.52
C ASN A 138 12.49 -12.62 2.74
N THR A 139 13.01 -12.92 1.55
CA THR A 139 13.72 -11.98 0.68
C THR A 139 12.85 -11.64 -0.53
N PRO A 140 12.19 -10.47 -0.54
CA PRO A 140 11.33 -10.09 -1.66
C PRO A 140 12.12 -10.00 -2.98
N PRO A 141 11.49 -10.35 -4.12
CA PRO A 141 12.13 -10.23 -5.43
C PRO A 141 12.46 -8.77 -5.70
N ARG A 142 13.65 -8.53 -6.24
CA ARG A 142 14.12 -7.19 -6.58
C ARG A 142 14.55 -7.14 -8.04
N PRO A 143 13.74 -6.51 -8.93
CA PRO A 143 14.10 -6.32 -10.32
C PRO A 143 15.41 -5.56 -10.49
N ARG A 144 16.14 -5.89 -11.56
CA ARG A 144 17.30 -5.10 -11.98
C ARG A 144 16.90 -3.65 -12.25
N GLN A 145 17.76 -2.72 -11.85
CA GLN A 145 17.53 -1.27 -12.00
C GLN A 145 16.31 -0.73 -11.24
N SER A 146 15.78 -1.46 -10.26
CA SER A 146 14.77 -0.91 -9.37
C SER A 146 15.33 0.21 -8.50
N LEU A 147 14.54 1.26 -8.33
CA LEU A 147 14.88 2.34 -7.41
C LEU A 147 14.86 1.82 -5.96
N ASP A 148 15.82 2.25 -5.14
CA ASP A 148 15.87 1.91 -3.71
C ASP A 148 14.65 2.43 -2.94
N ASN A 149 14.03 3.49 -3.43
CA ASN A 149 12.83 4.08 -2.86
C ASN A 149 11.83 4.39 -3.98
N LEU A 150 10.66 3.73 -3.94
CA LEU A 150 9.57 3.93 -4.89
C LEU A 150 9.17 5.41 -5.02
N MET A 151 9.25 6.17 -3.93
CA MET A 151 8.86 7.58 -3.92
C MET A 151 9.78 8.47 -4.76
N LEU A 152 10.98 8.00 -5.12
CA LEU A 152 11.85 8.68 -6.10
C LEU A 152 11.27 8.66 -7.52
N ALA A 153 10.32 7.76 -7.80
CA ALA A 153 9.65 7.68 -9.09
C ALA A 153 8.56 8.74 -9.27
N LEU A 154 8.20 9.44 -8.20
CA LEU A 154 7.16 10.45 -8.25
C LEU A 154 7.74 11.80 -8.66
N THR A 155 6.93 12.54 -9.41
CA THR A 155 7.14 13.95 -9.73
C THR A 155 5.81 14.69 -9.55
N GLY A 156 5.85 16.02 -9.54
CA GLY A 156 4.67 16.81 -9.23
C GLY A 156 4.90 18.30 -9.38
N ASP A 157 3.86 19.07 -9.11
CA ASP A 157 3.83 20.52 -9.26
C ASP A 157 4.55 21.28 -8.11
N SER A 158 5.14 20.54 -7.17
CA SER A 158 5.76 21.07 -5.94
C SER A 158 4.80 21.89 -5.05
N SER A 159 3.48 21.77 -5.25
CA SER A 159 2.49 22.40 -4.39
C SER A 159 2.48 21.74 -3.00
N PRO A 160 2.15 22.48 -1.93
CA PRO A 160 1.99 21.88 -0.60
C PRO A 160 1.03 20.69 -0.58
N THR A 161 -0.05 20.75 -1.36
CA THR A 161 -1.02 19.66 -1.51
C THR A 161 -0.36 18.39 -2.03
N SER A 162 0.44 18.47 -3.11
CA SER A 162 1.09 17.30 -3.71
C SER A 162 1.94 16.49 -2.72
N TYR A 163 2.64 17.16 -1.78
CA TYR A 163 3.43 16.47 -0.74
C TYR A 163 2.55 15.75 0.27
N LEU A 164 1.41 16.34 0.67
CA LEU A 164 0.46 15.65 1.54
C LEU A 164 -0.16 14.42 0.84
N LEU A 165 -0.42 14.51 -0.46
CA LEU A 165 -0.92 13.37 -1.24
C LEU A 165 0.14 12.28 -1.40
N ALA A 166 1.40 12.66 -1.63
CA ALA A 166 2.52 11.73 -1.68
C ALA A 166 2.69 10.97 -0.36
N SER A 167 2.52 11.64 0.78
CA SER A 167 2.54 11.05 2.12
C SER A 167 1.44 10.01 2.36
N LEU A 168 0.24 10.21 1.79
CA LEU A 168 -0.80 9.20 1.84
C LEU A 168 -0.49 8.03 0.92
N PHE A 169 -0.15 8.33 -0.34
CA PHE A 169 0.17 7.33 -1.34
C PHE A 169 1.29 6.39 -0.88
N SER A 170 2.34 6.93 -0.24
CA SER A 170 3.44 6.12 0.29
C SER A 170 2.98 5.07 1.29
N ARG A 171 2.00 5.41 2.14
CA ARG A 171 1.46 4.50 3.16
C ARG A 171 0.51 3.47 2.56
N GLU A 172 -0.34 3.89 1.63
CA GLU A 172 -1.25 2.97 0.93
C GLU A 172 -0.48 1.97 0.05
N VAL A 173 0.56 2.41 -0.67
CA VAL A 173 1.37 1.52 -1.52
C VAL A 173 2.26 0.57 -0.71
N GLN A 174 2.73 0.99 0.48
CA GLN A 174 3.50 0.12 1.38
C GLN A 174 2.69 -1.06 1.90
N GLU A 175 1.37 -0.93 2.00
CA GLU A 175 0.47 -2.01 2.42
C GLU A 175 -0.18 -2.73 1.23
N PHE A 176 0.13 -2.32 0.00
CA PHE A 176 -0.49 -2.86 -1.19
C PHE A 176 -0.09 -4.34 -1.37
N GLY A 177 -1.10 -5.21 -1.34
CA GLY A 177 -0.93 -6.66 -1.44
C GLY A 177 -0.66 -7.38 -0.12
N MET A 178 -0.70 -6.69 1.03
CA MET A 178 -0.69 -7.35 2.35
C MET A 178 -2.04 -7.99 2.68
N VAL A 179 -2.01 -9.16 3.30
CA VAL A 179 -3.18 -9.90 3.80
C VAL A 179 -2.84 -10.49 5.17
N GLY A 180 -3.79 -10.44 6.12
CA GLY A 180 -3.68 -11.15 7.39
C GLY A 180 -3.72 -10.21 8.60
N SER A 181 -2.85 -10.45 9.59
CA SER A 181 -2.85 -9.69 10.85
C SER A 181 -1.93 -8.46 10.85
N GLN A 182 -0.99 -8.41 9.91
CA GLN A 182 0.06 -7.39 9.85
C GLN A 182 -0.34 -6.26 8.89
N HIS A 183 -1.15 -5.35 9.41
CA HIS A 183 -1.68 -4.22 8.66
C HIS A 183 -1.28 -2.89 9.31
N PRO A 184 -0.13 -2.31 8.92
CA PRO A 184 0.41 -1.12 9.59
C PRO A 184 -0.41 0.14 9.34
N TRP A 185 -1.27 0.20 8.30
CA TRP A 185 -1.94 1.44 7.90
C TRP A 185 -3.45 1.32 7.65
N VAL A 186 -4.00 0.18 7.19
CA VAL A 186 -5.44 0.03 6.89
C VAL A 186 -6.32 0.26 8.12
N ASN A 187 -5.79 -0.02 9.31
CA ASN A 187 -6.47 0.18 10.59
C ASN A 187 -6.37 1.61 11.11
N HIS A 188 -5.63 2.48 10.45
CA HIS A 188 -5.59 3.90 10.77
C HIS A 188 -6.80 4.61 10.17
N ARG A 189 -7.37 5.58 10.89
CA ARG A 189 -8.41 6.49 10.41
C ARG A 189 -7.92 7.91 10.57
N LEU A 190 -7.98 8.72 9.51
CA LEU A 190 -7.53 10.12 9.55
C LEU A 190 -8.45 10.92 10.46
N VAL A 191 -7.88 11.70 11.39
CA VAL A 191 -8.64 12.46 12.38
C VAL A 191 -8.22 13.93 12.42
N GLY A 192 -9.20 14.80 12.63
CA GLY A 192 -9.01 16.24 12.85
C GLY A 192 -9.22 16.65 14.31
N SER A 193 -9.51 15.68 15.18
CA SER A 193 -9.62 15.83 16.63
C SER A 193 -9.50 14.45 17.29
N PRO A 194 -9.09 14.37 18.56
CA PRO A 194 -9.12 13.12 19.31
C PRO A 194 -10.57 12.59 19.41
N PRO A 195 -10.82 11.30 19.10
CA PRO A 195 -12.12 10.69 19.31
C PRO A 195 -12.62 10.84 20.75
N ALA A 196 -13.84 11.34 20.94
CA ALA A 196 -14.40 11.66 22.25
C ALA A 196 -14.93 10.43 23.02
N GLN A 197 -15.03 9.26 22.37
CA GLN A 197 -15.63 8.05 22.93
C GLN A 197 -14.73 7.33 23.94
N VAL A 198 -13.45 7.73 24.03
CA VAL A 198 -12.45 7.10 24.89
C VAL A 198 -11.68 8.17 25.66
N GLN A 199 -11.18 7.80 26.83
CA GLN A 199 -10.22 8.64 27.54
C GLN A 199 -8.82 8.40 26.98
N TRP A 200 -8.03 9.47 26.88
CA TRP A 200 -6.70 9.44 26.28
C TRP A 200 -5.62 9.61 27.34
N GLU A 201 -4.74 8.62 27.44
CA GLU A 201 -3.46 8.76 28.13
C GLU A 201 -2.44 9.33 27.15
N TRP A 202 -2.07 10.60 27.37
CA TRP A 202 -1.17 11.33 26.50
C TRP A 202 0.29 11.05 26.86
N LYS A 203 1.07 10.57 25.89
CA LYS A 203 2.53 10.34 26.03
C LYS A 203 3.34 11.64 25.87
N VAL A 204 2.73 12.65 25.28
CA VAL A 204 3.29 13.97 24.99
C VAL A 204 2.26 15.04 25.28
N LYS A 205 2.66 16.31 25.35
CA LYS A 205 1.70 17.42 25.45
C LYS A 205 0.68 17.34 24.29
N PRO A 206 -0.64 17.35 24.57
CA PRO A 206 -1.66 17.26 23.53
C PRO A 206 -1.47 18.35 22.47
N PRO A 207 -1.46 18.00 21.17
CA PRO A 207 -1.46 18.99 20.10
C PRO A 207 -2.69 19.91 20.20
N GLN A 208 -2.50 21.20 19.97
CA GLN A 208 -3.62 22.16 19.92
C GLN A 208 -4.35 22.14 18.58
N ASP A 209 -3.70 21.65 17.52
CA ASP A 209 -4.22 21.67 16.15
C ASP A 209 -3.88 20.37 15.41
N PHE A 210 -4.92 19.58 15.18
CA PHE A 210 -4.90 18.30 14.46
C PHE A 210 -5.16 18.44 12.96
N THR A 211 -5.34 19.65 12.45
CA THR A 211 -5.59 19.88 11.03
C THR A 211 -4.38 19.40 10.20
N PRO A 212 -4.59 18.60 9.13
CA PRO A 212 -3.51 18.26 8.21
C PRO A 212 -2.86 19.53 7.65
N LYS A 213 -1.53 19.58 7.68
CA LYS A 213 -0.80 20.78 7.28
C LYS A 213 0.54 20.46 6.64
N VAL A 214 0.99 21.36 5.78
CA VAL A 214 2.30 21.32 5.15
C VAL A 214 3.03 22.62 5.47
N ARG A 215 4.24 22.47 6.01
CA ARG A 215 5.14 23.59 6.32
C ARG A 215 6.18 23.68 5.23
N VAL A 216 6.36 24.88 4.66
CA VAL A 216 7.39 25.14 3.65
C VAL A 216 8.48 26.00 4.30
N PHE A 217 9.69 25.46 4.28
CA PHE A 217 10.88 26.12 4.81
C PHE A 217 11.52 27.03 3.76
N GLU A 218 12.35 27.97 4.20
CA GLU A 218 13.02 28.94 3.32
C GLU A 218 14.06 28.30 2.40
N ASP A 219 14.65 27.19 2.82
CA ASP A 219 15.54 26.35 2.01
C ASP A 219 14.79 25.46 0.99
N GLY A 220 13.47 25.62 0.90
CA GLY A 220 12.62 24.87 0.00
C GLY A 220 12.24 23.48 0.49
N ARG A 221 12.71 22.99 1.65
CA ARG A 221 12.22 21.73 2.23
C ARG A 221 10.75 21.84 2.63
N LYS A 222 10.08 20.69 2.73
CA LYS A 222 8.67 20.62 3.13
C LYS A 222 8.51 19.62 4.28
N ALA A 223 7.65 19.94 5.24
CA ALA A 223 7.24 19.01 6.27
C ALA A 223 5.73 18.85 6.26
N VAL A 224 5.27 17.63 6.05
CA VAL A 224 3.86 17.25 6.09
C VAL A 224 3.54 16.71 7.48
N GLU A 225 2.45 17.19 8.07
CA GLU A 225 1.97 16.75 9.37
C GLU A 225 0.47 16.46 9.32
N PHE A 226 0.08 15.27 9.75
CA PHE A 226 -1.31 14.87 9.93
C PHE A 226 -1.44 13.81 11.04
N PHE A 227 -2.67 13.50 11.40
CA PHE A 227 -2.98 12.62 12.52
C PHE A 227 -3.92 11.50 12.11
N SER A 228 -3.74 10.35 12.74
CA SER A 228 -4.63 9.22 12.58
C SER A 228 -4.91 8.52 13.91
N CYS A 229 -6.00 7.79 13.97
CA CYS A 229 -6.37 6.91 15.06
C CYS A 229 -6.32 5.47 14.56
N HIS A 230 -5.48 4.64 15.18
CA HIS A 230 -5.48 3.21 14.97
C HIS A 230 -6.67 2.59 15.72
N ILE A 231 -7.56 1.90 14.99
CA ILE A 231 -8.85 1.44 15.52
C ILE A 231 -8.80 0.04 16.15
N THR A 232 -7.74 -0.71 15.92
CA THR A 232 -7.53 -2.03 16.53
C THR A 232 -6.83 -1.87 17.88
N ALA A 233 -7.20 -2.71 18.86
CA ALA A 233 -6.62 -2.62 20.20
C ALA A 233 -5.09 -2.91 20.17
N PRO A 234 -4.26 -2.12 20.89
CA PRO A 234 -4.63 -0.92 21.65
C PRO A 234 -4.95 0.27 20.73
N ILE A 235 -6.11 0.90 20.96
CA ILE A 235 -6.53 2.09 20.21
C ILE A 235 -5.54 3.21 20.52
N THR A 236 -4.89 3.74 19.49
CA THR A 236 -3.74 4.64 19.65
C THR A 236 -3.84 5.81 18.66
N LEU A 237 -3.60 7.02 19.12
CA LEU A 237 -3.46 8.21 18.27
C LEU A 237 -2.02 8.34 17.80
N TYR A 238 -1.84 8.56 16.51
CA TYR A 238 -0.56 8.75 15.86
C TYR A 238 -0.44 10.16 15.28
N ARG A 239 0.76 10.72 15.41
CA ARG A 239 1.24 11.87 14.66
C ARG A 239 2.16 11.38 13.56
N HIS A 240 1.84 11.72 12.33
CA HIS A 240 2.63 11.44 11.14
C HIS A 240 3.38 12.71 10.75
N LEU A 241 4.70 12.64 10.66
CA LEU A 241 5.55 13.74 10.23
C LEU A 241 6.48 13.27 9.12
N ASP A 242 6.28 13.80 7.91
CA ASP A 242 7.08 13.42 6.75
C ASP A 242 7.89 14.62 6.27
N GLN A 243 9.21 14.45 6.16
CA GLN A 243 10.12 15.51 5.76
C GLN A 243 10.61 15.26 4.34
N TYR A 244 10.36 16.20 3.46
CA TYR A 244 10.75 16.14 2.06
C TYR A 244 11.94 17.07 1.79
N PRO A 245 12.88 16.64 0.92
CA PRO A 245 13.95 17.50 0.43
C PRO A 245 13.40 18.69 -0.36
N ALA A 246 14.27 19.65 -0.70
CA ALA A 246 13.88 20.81 -1.49
C ALA A 246 13.32 20.42 -2.87
N GLN A 247 13.86 19.34 -3.45
CA GLN A 247 13.44 18.77 -4.72
C GLN A 247 13.17 17.27 -4.56
N GLY A 248 12.03 16.81 -5.06
CA GLY A 248 11.65 15.40 -5.06
C GLY A 248 10.66 15.01 -3.95
N TYR A 249 10.13 13.80 -4.10
CA TYR A 249 9.00 13.29 -3.32
C TYR A 249 9.38 12.10 -2.43
N ALA A 250 10.67 11.86 -2.16
CA ALA A 250 11.11 10.83 -1.22
C ALA A 250 11.19 11.38 0.21
N PRO A 251 10.23 11.06 1.09
CA PRO A 251 10.23 11.59 2.45
C PRO A 251 11.13 10.78 3.40
N HIS A 252 11.57 11.44 4.45
CA HIS A 252 11.88 10.79 5.72
C HIS A 252 10.61 10.80 6.60
N CYS A 253 9.98 9.64 6.78
CA CYS A 253 8.73 9.49 7.54
C CYS A 253 9.01 9.20 9.02
N SER A 254 8.22 9.82 9.90
CA SER A 254 8.22 9.56 11.34
C SER A 254 6.80 9.43 11.85
N ASP A 255 6.40 8.21 12.19
CA ASP A 255 5.10 7.89 12.78
C ASP A 255 5.26 7.70 14.29
N ARG A 256 4.62 8.56 15.09
CA ARG A 256 4.78 8.54 16.55
C ARG A 256 3.44 8.38 17.26
N PRO A 257 3.29 7.39 18.15
CA PRO A 257 2.11 7.31 19.02
C PRO A 257 2.16 8.45 20.04
N ILE A 258 1.11 9.27 20.08
CA ILE A 258 1.00 10.44 20.96
C ILE A 258 0.03 10.25 22.12
N ALA A 259 -0.93 9.33 21.98
CA ALA A 259 -1.84 8.95 23.04
C ALA A 259 -2.35 7.53 22.87
N VAL A 260 -2.70 6.86 23.97
CA VAL A 260 -3.30 5.53 23.99
C VAL A 260 -4.64 5.61 24.72
N ALA A 261 -5.65 4.89 24.22
CA ALA A 261 -6.97 4.89 24.83
C ALA A 261 -6.99 4.09 26.14
N THR A 262 -7.48 4.69 27.22
CA THR A 262 -7.61 4.08 28.56
C THR A 262 -9.08 3.97 28.94
N ARG A 263 -9.73 2.87 28.56
CA ARG A 263 -11.16 2.54 28.74
C ARG A 263 -12.15 3.42 27.92
N LYS A 264 -13.25 2.79 27.48
CA LYS A 264 -14.40 3.49 26.89
C LYS A 264 -15.09 4.28 27.98
N ILE A 265 -15.51 5.51 27.67
CA ILE A 265 -16.45 6.23 28.53
C ILE A 265 -17.74 5.40 28.49
N GLY A 266 -18.07 4.73 29.60
CA GLY A 266 -19.29 3.92 29.67
C GLY A 266 -20.50 4.78 29.31
N SER A 267 -21.36 4.26 28.43
CA SER A 267 -22.73 4.76 28.33
C SER A 267 -23.41 4.47 29.67
N ALA A 268 -23.45 5.46 30.55
CA ALA A 268 -24.36 5.45 31.67
C ALA A 268 -25.77 5.61 31.09
N VAL A 269 -26.53 4.52 31.09
CA VAL A 269 -28.00 4.54 31.03
C VAL A 269 -28.49 4.68 32.45
#